data_AF-A0AA37NZ49-F1
#
_entry.id   AF-A0AA37NZ49-F1
#
_cell.length_a   1.000
_cell.length_b   1.000
_cell.length_c   1.000
_cell.angle_alpha   90.00
_cell.angle_beta   90.00
_cell.angle_gamma   90.00
#
_symmetry.space_group_name_H-M   'P 1'
#
loop_
_entity.id
_entity.type
_entity.pdbx_description
1 polymer ?
#
loop_
_entity_poly.entity_id
_entity_poly.type
_entity_poly.pdbx_seq_one_letter_code
_entity_poly.pdbx_strand_id
1 'polypeptide(L)'
;MRRASPRQRVSGWWARYIRCDAAQDPWFTDTKARLARWSATFIAAWFSLQLLQSKKSSAFTEKIPVKSDIPPGAGLKEIRYAGRTLDLTLFTLTRALDVVVGEIWARRRARRVAEGRWTKAEWIIGRFTDPCLFVTSCAFIMWSWIYHPSRLPSAYNKWISSAANVDMRLIEALQKLRAGEMAYGRSGQAELLQGMCEKYKWPVEWGDPSKSIPIPCEMVHMGCGPSCELHAISRFYRSWKWSMAMYLPLSMALLLRGPINKKNVLRVLLSASRSAAFLGTYITLFYYGVCLARTRIGPHLIGKDMAARQKIDTGICVRTGCCLCGWSVLVESASRRKDMALFVAPRAMATLLPRRYGMDKQWRETLVFAASTAVVFTCIHENQARVRGVLGGVLGMVLRN
;
A
#
# COMPACT_ATOMS: atom_id res chain seq x y z
N MET A 1 24.92 15.35 -66.26
CA MET A 1 24.02 14.25 -66.69
C MET A 1 22.83 14.18 -65.74
N ARG A 2 21.62 14.38 -66.25
CA ARG A 2 20.32 14.30 -65.54
C ARG A 2 19.86 12.85 -65.42
N ARG A 3 19.13 12.51 -64.34
CA ARG A 3 18.03 11.51 -64.17
C ARG A 3 17.98 11.10 -62.68
N ALA A 4 16.86 10.85 -62.00
CA ALA A 4 15.43 10.89 -62.32
C ALA A 4 14.64 10.88 -60.99
N SER A 5 13.43 11.47 -60.97
CA SER A 5 12.37 11.07 -60.03
C SER A 5 11.75 9.74 -60.47
N PRO A 6 11.16 8.96 -59.55
CA PRO A 6 9.72 8.73 -59.71
C PRO A 6 8.91 8.61 -58.40
N ARG A 7 7.70 9.20 -58.47
CA ARG A 7 6.50 8.83 -57.70
C ARG A 7 6.17 7.32 -57.85
N GLN A 8 5.33 6.83 -56.93
CA GLN A 8 4.49 5.61 -56.96
C GLN A 8 5.07 4.29 -56.44
N ARG A 9 4.62 3.92 -55.22
CA ARG A 9 4.29 2.59 -54.65
C ARG A 9 4.54 2.68 -53.13
N VAL A 10 3.61 2.46 -52.19
CA VAL A 10 2.51 1.49 -52.12
C VAL A 10 1.41 2.07 -51.21
N SER A 11 0.31 2.52 -51.79
CA SER A 11 -1.00 2.61 -51.13
C SER A 11 -1.63 1.21 -51.22
N GLY A 12 -1.78 0.48 -50.10
CA GLY A 12 -2.28 -0.90 -50.21
C GLY A 12 -2.61 -1.68 -48.94
N TRP A 13 -2.67 -1.07 -47.75
CA TRP A 13 -3.00 -1.80 -46.51
C TRP A 13 -4.25 -1.31 -45.76
N TRP A 14 -4.91 -0.24 -46.23
CA TRP A 14 -6.08 0.34 -45.55
C TRP A 14 -7.44 0.04 -46.22
N ALA A 15 -7.47 -0.63 -47.37
CA ALA A 15 -8.68 -0.70 -48.21
C ALA A 15 -9.30 -2.11 -48.37
N ARG A 16 -8.95 -3.08 -47.51
CA ARG A 16 -9.46 -4.47 -47.63
C ARG A 16 -10.15 -5.00 -46.37
N TYR A 17 -10.81 -4.11 -45.62
CA TYR A 17 -11.68 -4.46 -44.48
C TYR A 17 -13.12 -3.94 -44.62
N ILE A 18 -13.53 -3.57 -45.85
CA ILE A 18 -14.88 -3.06 -46.12
C ILE A 18 -15.40 -3.70 -47.40
N ARG A 19 -15.95 -4.91 -47.27
CA ARG A 19 -17.20 -5.35 -47.92
C ARG A 19 -17.38 -6.87 -47.78
N CYS A 20 -18.34 -7.20 -46.92
CA CYS A 20 -19.31 -8.29 -46.98
C CYS A 20 -19.48 -8.86 -45.58
N ASP A 21 -20.33 -8.20 -44.80
CA ASP A 21 -21.25 -8.89 -43.92
C ASP A 21 -22.47 -7.99 -43.68
N ALA A 22 -23.62 -8.65 -43.67
CA ALA A 22 -24.93 -8.05 -43.77
C ALA A 22 -25.29 -7.14 -42.59
N ALA A 23 -26.22 -6.23 -42.87
CA ALA A 23 -26.82 -5.23 -42.00
C ALA A 23 -27.14 -5.72 -40.57
N GLN A 24 -26.23 -5.44 -39.63
CA GLN A 24 -26.53 -5.23 -38.21
C GLN A 24 -25.62 -4.10 -37.72
N ASP A 25 -26.18 -3.07 -37.08
CA ASP A 25 -25.41 -1.94 -36.54
C ASP A 25 -24.29 -2.43 -35.60
N PRO A 26 -23.00 -2.27 -35.96
CA PRO A 26 -21.89 -2.82 -35.18
C PRO A 26 -21.75 -2.18 -33.79
N TRP A 27 -22.33 -1.00 -33.57
CA TRP A 27 -22.34 -0.32 -32.27
C TRP A 27 -23.40 -0.85 -31.29
N PHE A 28 -24.54 -1.31 -31.81
CA PHE A 28 -25.64 -1.82 -30.98
C PHE A 28 -25.40 -3.26 -30.51
N THR A 29 -24.79 -4.09 -31.35
CA THR A 29 -24.42 -5.47 -31.00
C THR A 29 -23.30 -5.51 -29.96
N ASP A 30 -22.32 -4.61 -30.06
CA ASP A 30 -21.21 -4.49 -29.11
C ASP A 30 -21.71 -4.04 -27.72
N THR A 31 -22.57 -3.02 -27.64
CA THR A 31 -23.11 -2.55 -26.35
C THR A 31 -23.94 -3.62 -25.62
N LYS A 32 -24.79 -4.36 -26.35
CA LYS A 32 -25.56 -5.48 -25.79
C LYS A 32 -24.65 -6.59 -25.28
N ALA A 33 -23.62 -6.95 -26.05
CA ALA A 33 -22.65 -7.98 -25.64
C ALA A 33 -21.87 -7.55 -24.37
N ARG A 34 -21.49 -6.28 -24.26
CA ARG A 34 -20.82 -5.74 -23.07
C ARG A 34 -21.71 -5.79 -21.83
N LEU A 35 -22.97 -5.36 -21.96
CA LEU A 35 -23.96 -5.42 -20.88
C LEU A 35 -24.25 -6.86 -20.46
N ALA A 36 -24.37 -7.80 -21.41
CA ALA A 36 -24.55 -9.21 -21.10
C ALA A 36 -23.36 -9.78 -20.33
N ARG A 37 -22.12 -9.53 -20.78
CA ARG A 37 -20.89 -9.97 -20.09
C ARG A 37 -20.77 -9.38 -18.69
N TRP A 38 -21.04 -8.08 -18.56
CA TRP A 38 -21.01 -7.39 -17.28
C TRP A 38 -22.04 -7.99 -16.31
N SER A 39 -23.28 -8.19 -16.78
CA SER A 39 -24.37 -8.75 -15.97
C SER A 39 -24.08 -10.19 -15.54
N ALA A 40 -23.61 -11.04 -16.46
CA ALA A 40 -23.24 -12.41 -16.15
C ALA A 40 -22.11 -12.48 -15.12
N THR A 41 -21.07 -11.66 -15.28
CA THR A 41 -19.96 -11.62 -14.32
C THR A 41 -20.39 -11.06 -12.97
N PHE A 42 -21.25 -10.05 -12.96
CA PHE A 42 -21.81 -9.48 -11.73
C PHE A 42 -22.56 -10.55 -10.92
N ILE A 43 -23.47 -11.29 -11.57
CA ILE A 43 -24.25 -12.35 -10.92
C ILE A 43 -23.32 -13.47 -10.41
N ALA A 44 -22.38 -13.91 -11.23
CA ALA A 44 -21.41 -14.94 -10.83
C ALA A 44 -20.56 -14.50 -9.63
N ALA A 45 -20.06 -13.26 -9.64
CA ALA A 45 -19.27 -12.70 -8.56
C ALA A 45 -20.08 -12.52 -7.27
N TRP A 46 -21.35 -12.14 -7.38
CA TRP A 46 -22.27 -11.99 -6.25
C TRP A 46 -22.41 -13.31 -5.48
N PHE A 47 -22.80 -14.39 -6.17
CA PHE A 47 -22.97 -15.70 -5.55
C PHE A 47 -21.63 -16.29 -5.06
N SER A 48 -20.55 -16.08 -5.81
CA SER A 48 -19.21 -16.53 -5.40
C SER A 48 -18.76 -15.88 -4.08
N LEU A 49 -19.02 -14.59 -3.89
CA LEU A 49 -18.67 -13.93 -2.64
C LEU A 49 -19.58 -14.36 -1.49
N GLN A 50 -20.88 -14.54 -1.73
CA GLN A 50 -21.80 -15.08 -0.72
C GLN A 50 -21.34 -16.46 -0.22
N LEU A 51 -20.83 -17.31 -1.12
CA LEU A 51 -20.24 -18.60 -0.76
C LEU A 51 -18.97 -18.44 0.10
N LEU A 52 -18.11 -17.47 -0.20
CA LEU A 52 -16.92 -17.19 0.63
C LEU A 52 -17.28 -16.61 2.00
N GLN A 53 -18.36 -15.84 2.05
CA GLN A 53 -18.90 -15.19 3.24
C GLN A 53 -19.65 -16.16 4.17
N SER A 54 -20.21 -17.27 3.64
CA SER A 54 -20.94 -18.26 4.42
C SER A 54 -20.04 -19.00 5.43
N LYS A 55 -18.75 -19.18 5.11
CA LYS A 55 -17.76 -19.85 5.97
C LYS A 55 -17.55 -19.13 7.30
N LYS A 56 -17.64 -19.87 8.41
CA LYS A 56 -17.37 -19.37 9.77
C LYS A 56 -15.86 -19.24 10.00
N SER A 57 -15.47 -18.26 10.82
CA SER A 57 -14.09 -18.06 11.26
C SER A 57 -14.07 -17.54 12.69
N SER A 58 -13.19 -18.11 13.52
CA SER A 58 -12.99 -17.69 14.91
C SER A 58 -12.57 -16.22 15.02
N ALA A 59 -11.92 -15.66 13.99
CA ALA A 59 -11.52 -14.25 13.97
C ALA A 59 -12.69 -13.25 13.82
N PHE A 60 -13.88 -13.73 13.45
CA PHE A 60 -15.08 -12.92 13.19
C PHE A 60 -16.29 -13.38 14.01
N THR A 61 -16.05 -14.14 15.07
CA THR A 61 -17.06 -14.61 16.01
C THR A 61 -16.62 -14.21 17.42
N GLU A 62 -17.54 -13.70 18.21
CA GLU A 62 -17.30 -13.27 19.57
C GLU A 62 -18.35 -13.91 20.47
N LYS A 63 -17.91 -14.58 21.54
CA LYS A 63 -18.81 -15.20 22.51
C LYS A 63 -19.01 -14.21 23.66
N ILE A 64 -20.20 -13.64 23.75
CA ILE A 64 -20.54 -12.71 24.82
C ILE A 64 -21.33 -13.46 25.90
N PRO A 65 -20.92 -13.38 27.18
CA PRO A 65 -21.72 -13.93 28.28
C PRO A 65 -23.02 -13.13 28.40
N VAL A 66 -24.15 -13.81 28.24
CA VAL A 66 -25.48 -13.26 28.50
C VAL A 66 -25.91 -13.75 29.88
N LYS A 67 -26.29 -12.82 30.77
CA LYS A 67 -26.95 -13.17 32.03
C LYS A 67 -28.22 -13.93 31.68
N SER A 68 -28.29 -15.19 32.06
CA SER A 68 -29.51 -15.99 31.98
C SER A 68 -30.15 -16.06 33.36
N ASP A 69 -31.46 -15.87 33.45
CA ASP A 69 -32.23 -15.93 34.70
C ASP A 69 -32.36 -17.36 35.27
N ILE A 70 -31.67 -18.35 34.66
CA ILE A 70 -31.72 -19.77 35.02
C ILE A 70 -30.30 -20.23 35.42
N PRO A 71 -30.08 -20.78 36.63
CA PRO A 71 -28.79 -21.39 37.04
C PRO A 71 -28.46 -22.64 36.20
N PRO A 72 -27.21 -22.84 35.72
CA PRO A 72 -26.01 -22.05 35.94
C PRO A 72 -25.80 -20.96 34.86
N GLY A 73 -26.62 -19.91 34.88
CA GLY A 73 -26.23 -18.50 35.04
C GLY A 73 -25.39 -17.79 33.97
N ALA A 74 -24.93 -18.44 32.89
CA ALA A 74 -24.27 -17.74 31.80
C ALA A 74 -24.41 -18.47 30.45
N GLY A 75 -25.44 -18.11 29.67
CA GLY A 75 -25.52 -18.51 28.28
C GLY A 75 -24.49 -17.74 27.44
N LEU A 76 -23.61 -18.42 26.71
CA LEU A 76 -22.71 -17.76 25.75
C LEU A 76 -23.47 -17.48 24.45
N LYS A 77 -23.70 -16.19 24.13
CA LYS A 77 -24.26 -15.79 22.84
C LYS A 77 -23.13 -15.53 21.84
N GLU A 78 -23.10 -16.31 20.76
CA GLU A 78 -22.15 -16.11 19.67
C GLU A 78 -22.64 -14.97 18.75
N ILE A 79 -21.93 -13.85 18.74
CA ILE A 79 -22.13 -12.76 17.80
C ILE A 79 -21.20 -12.96 16.61
N ARG A 80 -21.78 -12.95 15.40
CA ARG A 80 -21.05 -13.02 14.14
C ARG A 80 -20.85 -11.62 13.56
N TYR A 81 -19.62 -11.33 13.13
CA TYR A 81 -19.27 -10.10 12.43
C TYR A 81 -18.99 -10.37 10.95
N ALA A 82 -19.27 -9.37 10.11
CA ALA A 82 -18.86 -9.33 8.72
C ALA A 82 -17.45 -8.70 8.58
N GLY A 83 -16.88 -8.76 7.37
CA GLY A 83 -15.54 -8.22 7.06
C GLY A 83 -14.47 -9.26 6.73
N ARG A 84 -14.80 -10.56 6.75
CA ARG A 84 -13.89 -11.65 6.38
C ARG A 84 -13.34 -11.52 4.96
N THR A 85 -14.18 -11.09 4.03
CA THR A 85 -13.85 -10.95 2.60
C THR A 85 -13.39 -9.54 2.24
N LEU A 86 -13.24 -8.64 3.22
CA LEU A 86 -13.01 -7.21 2.97
C LEU A 86 -11.71 -6.97 2.19
N ASP A 87 -10.64 -7.71 2.48
CA ASP A 87 -9.37 -7.59 1.77
C ASP A 87 -9.50 -7.95 0.28
N LEU A 88 -10.32 -8.96 -0.03
CA LEU A 88 -10.61 -9.37 -1.41
C LEU A 88 -11.49 -8.33 -2.13
N THR A 89 -12.49 -7.80 -1.43
CA THR A 89 -13.36 -6.73 -1.93
C THR A 89 -12.57 -5.45 -2.23
N LEU A 90 -11.67 -5.04 -1.33
CA LEU A 90 -10.83 -3.87 -1.54
C LEU A 90 -9.79 -4.09 -2.63
N PHE A 91 -9.26 -5.31 -2.76
CA PHE A 91 -8.38 -5.67 -3.87
C PHE A 91 -9.07 -5.50 -5.22
N THR A 92 -10.25 -6.10 -5.40
CA THR A 92 -11.03 -6.00 -6.64
C THR A 92 -11.51 -4.58 -6.91
N LEU A 93 -11.96 -3.84 -5.89
CA LEU A 93 -12.29 -2.42 -6.00
C LEU A 93 -11.09 -1.59 -6.48
N THR A 94 -9.91 -1.79 -5.89
CA THR A 94 -8.69 -1.08 -6.34
C THR A 94 -8.41 -1.36 -7.82
N ARG A 95 -8.58 -2.62 -8.27
CA ARG A 95 -8.41 -2.99 -9.67
C ARG A 95 -9.40 -2.28 -10.58
N ALA A 96 -10.68 -2.29 -10.21
CA ALA A 96 -11.72 -1.63 -10.98
C ALA A 96 -11.44 -0.13 -11.12
N LEU A 97 -11.04 0.53 -10.03
CA LEU A 97 -10.67 1.94 -10.04
C LEU A 97 -9.44 2.22 -10.91
N ASP A 98 -8.37 1.42 -10.81
CA ASP A 98 -7.18 1.57 -11.67
C ASP A 98 -7.52 1.41 -13.15
N VAL A 99 -8.40 0.46 -13.49
CA VAL A 99 -8.88 0.25 -14.86
C VAL A 99 -9.69 1.45 -15.35
N VAL A 100 -10.70 1.89 -14.59
CA VAL A 100 -11.58 2.99 -14.97
C VAL A 100 -10.80 4.30 -15.10
N VAL A 101 -9.99 4.65 -14.09
CA VAL A 101 -9.16 5.86 -14.12
C VAL A 101 -8.12 5.77 -15.23
N GLY A 102 -7.51 4.61 -15.42
CA GLY A 102 -6.54 4.37 -16.49
C GLY A 102 -7.13 4.53 -17.88
N GLU A 103 -8.37 4.07 -18.09
CA GLU A 103 -9.10 4.21 -19.35
C GLU A 103 -9.52 5.66 -19.62
N ILE A 104 -10.06 6.35 -18.62
CA ILE A 104 -10.39 7.78 -18.70
C ILE A 104 -9.13 8.59 -19.05
N TRP A 105 -8.00 8.29 -18.39
CA TRP A 105 -6.73 8.93 -18.66
C TRP A 105 -6.19 8.63 -20.06
N ALA A 106 -6.30 7.39 -20.53
CA ALA A 106 -5.88 7.00 -21.88
C ALA A 106 -6.68 7.74 -22.96
N ARG A 107 -8.01 7.82 -22.81
CA ARG A 107 -8.87 8.60 -23.72
C ARG A 107 -8.55 10.09 -23.69
N ARG A 108 -8.34 10.66 -22.50
CA ARG A 108 -7.92 12.05 -22.36
C ARG A 108 -6.59 12.31 -23.06
N ARG A 109 -5.59 11.44 -22.85
CA ARG A 109 -4.28 11.54 -23.48
C ARG A 109 -4.38 11.44 -25.00
N ALA A 110 -5.14 10.47 -25.52
CA ALA A 110 -5.33 10.30 -26.97
C ALA A 110 -5.95 11.57 -27.60
N ARG A 111 -7.00 12.13 -27.00
CA ARG A 111 -7.61 13.39 -27.48
C ARG A 111 -6.64 14.56 -27.46
N ARG A 112 -5.93 14.77 -26.35
CA ARG A 112 -5.00 15.89 -26.20
C ARG A 112 -3.79 15.80 -27.12
N VAL A 113 -3.29 14.60 -27.39
CA VAL A 113 -2.21 14.37 -28.35
C VAL A 113 -2.70 14.62 -29.78
N ALA A 114 -3.90 14.16 -30.14
CA ALA A 114 -4.49 14.44 -31.45
C ALA A 114 -4.72 15.95 -31.69
N GLU A 115 -5.07 16.69 -30.64
CA GLU A 115 -5.21 18.15 -30.68
C GLU A 115 -3.87 18.91 -30.63
N GLY A 116 -2.73 18.24 -30.46
CA GLY A 116 -1.41 18.89 -30.29
C GLY A 116 -1.27 19.68 -28.98
N ARG A 117 -2.20 19.52 -28.03
CA ARG A 117 -2.29 20.30 -26.77
C ARG A 117 -1.78 19.55 -25.54
N TRP A 118 -0.89 18.56 -25.73
CA TRP A 118 -0.35 17.79 -24.61
C TRP A 118 0.66 18.63 -23.80
N THR A 119 0.33 18.90 -22.55
CA THR A 119 1.13 19.80 -21.71
C THR A 119 2.23 19.06 -20.92
N LYS A 120 3.28 19.79 -20.52
CA LYS A 120 4.32 19.27 -19.61
C LYS A 120 3.72 18.82 -18.27
N ALA A 121 2.71 19.54 -17.76
CA ALA A 121 2.02 19.19 -16.52
C ALA A 121 1.34 17.81 -16.62
N GLU A 122 0.63 17.53 -17.71
CA GLU A 122 -0.02 16.23 -17.93
C GLU A 122 0.99 15.09 -18.08
N TRP A 123 2.17 15.36 -18.66
CA TRP A 123 3.27 14.41 -18.69
C TRP A 123 3.79 14.09 -17.29
N ILE A 124 4.01 15.12 -16.45
CA ILE A 124 4.44 14.95 -15.05
C ILE A 124 3.42 14.14 -14.27
N ILE A 125 2.12 14.46 -14.40
CA ILE A 125 1.03 13.73 -13.74
C ILE A 125 1.13 12.24 -14.07
N GLY A 126 1.18 11.88 -15.37
CA GLY A 126 1.28 10.48 -15.78
C GLY A 126 2.54 9.77 -15.27
N ARG A 127 3.65 10.49 -15.10
CA ARG A 127 4.91 9.93 -14.60
C ARG A 127 4.92 9.68 -13.09
N PHE A 128 4.17 10.47 -12.33
CA PHE A 128 4.13 10.44 -10.87
C PHE A 128 2.87 9.76 -10.29
N THR A 129 1.88 9.39 -11.10
CA THR A 129 0.67 8.67 -10.61
C THR A 129 1.02 7.44 -9.76
N ASP A 130 1.83 6.50 -10.27
CA ASP A 130 2.15 5.27 -9.54
C ASP A 130 2.99 5.53 -8.28
N PRO A 131 4.06 6.36 -8.32
CA PRO A 131 4.76 6.78 -7.11
C PRO A 131 3.86 7.44 -6.07
N CYS A 132 3.00 8.38 -6.46
CA CYS A 132 2.10 9.07 -5.54
C CYS A 132 1.05 8.12 -4.93
N LEU A 133 0.51 7.18 -5.72
CA LEU A 133 -0.38 6.13 -5.21
C LEU A 133 0.34 5.27 -4.17
N PHE A 134 1.59 4.89 -4.44
CA PHE A 134 2.40 4.14 -3.47
C PHE A 134 2.68 4.96 -2.20
N VAL A 135 3.11 6.22 -2.34
CA VAL A 135 3.42 7.13 -1.23
C VAL A 135 2.21 7.32 -0.32
N THR A 136 1.06 7.66 -0.89
CA THR A 136 -0.18 7.87 -0.13
C THR A 136 -0.62 6.58 0.57
N SER A 137 -0.53 5.44 -0.11
CA SER A 137 -0.86 4.13 0.48
C SER A 137 0.03 3.79 1.67
N CYS A 138 1.35 3.96 1.52
CA CYS A 138 2.31 3.75 2.59
C CYS A 138 2.09 4.70 3.77
N ALA A 139 1.75 5.97 3.51
CA ALA A 139 1.48 6.93 4.56
C ALA A 139 0.29 6.48 5.44
N PHE A 140 -0.81 6.03 4.85
CA PHE A 140 -1.96 5.51 5.59
C PHE A 140 -1.61 4.25 6.38
N ILE A 141 -0.82 3.33 5.79
CA ILE A 141 -0.42 2.09 6.46
C ILE A 141 0.47 2.38 7.66
N MET A 142 1.53 3.18 7.49
CA MET A 142 2.47 3.49 8.57
C MET A 142 1.79 4.27 9.69
N TRP A 143 0.92 5.22 9.34
CA TRP A 143 0.10 5.95 10.31
C TRP A 143 -0.80 5.01 11.11
N SER A 144 -1.44 4.05 10.43
CA SER A 144 -2.32 3.08 11.06
C SER A 144 -1.53 2.09 11.92
N TRP A 145 -0.35 1.64 11.48
CA TRP A 145 0.51 0.77 12.29
C TRP A 145 0.90 1.44 13.62
N ILE A 146 1.19 2.75 13.60
CA ILE A 146 1.56 3.49 14.82
C ILE A 146 0.36 3.81 15.68
N TYR A 147 -0.76 4.30 15.13
CA TYR A 147 -1.84 4.87 15.95
C TYR A 147 -3.12 4.04 16.01
N HIS A 148 -3.34 3.15 15.04
CA HIS A 148 -4.53 2.31 14.95
C HIS A 148 -4.17 0.88 14.49
N PRO A 149 -3.29 0.16 15.21
CA PRO A 149 -2.77 -1.13 14.73
C PRO A 149 -3.88 -2.16 14.51
N SER A 150 -5.01 -2.06 15.22
CA SER A 150 -6.20 -2.91 15.03
C SER A 150 -6.83 -2.84 13.62
N ARG A 151 -6.51 -1.80 12.84
CA ARG A 151 -6.97 -1.62 11.45
C ARG A 151 -6.20 -2.49 10.45
N LEU A 152 -5.03 -3.00 10.82
CA LEU A 152 -4.19 -3.83 9.97
C LEU A 152 -4.32 -5.33 10.35
N PRO A 153 -4.16 -6.26 9.39
CA PRO A 153 -4.06 -7.68 9.71
C PRO A 153 -2.90 -7.95 10.67
N SER A 154 -3.10 -8.83 11.66
CA SER A 154 -2.11 -9.12 12.71
C SER A 154 -0.76 -9.61 12.16
N ALA A 155 -0.78 -10.48 11.14
CA ALA A 155 0.43 -10.93 10.45
C ALA A 155 1.21 -9.78 9.80
N TYR A 156 0.48 -8.79 9.25
CA TYR A 156 1.09 -7.63 8.62
C TYR A 156 1.68 -6.68 9.66
N ASN A 157 1.00 -6.45 10.78
CA ASN A 157 1.56 -5.71 11.92
C ASN A 157 2.85 -6.35 12.43
N LYS A 158 2.85 -7.68 12.64
CA LYS A 158 4.06 -8.41 13.07
C LYS A 158 5.21 -8.23 12.08
N TRP A 159 4.91 -8.30 10.78
CA TRP A 159 5.91 -8.09 9.74
C TRP A 159 6.49 -6.66 9.75
N ILE A 160 5.64 -5.63 9.85
CA ILE A 160 6.10 -4.24 9.94
C ILE A 160 6.92 -4.02 11.21
N SER A 161 6.46 -4.51 12.37
CA SER A 161 7.19 -4.38 13.64
C SER A 161 8.56 -5.06 13.59
N SER A 162 8.65 -6.24 12.96
CA SER A 162 9.92 -6.93 12.74
C SER A 162 10.86 -6.13 11.82
N ALA A 163 10.33 -5.55 10.74
CA ALA A 163 11.10 -4.73 9.81
C ALA A 163 11.57 -3.40 10.45
N ALA A 164 10.71 -2.77 11.26
CA ALA A 164 11.01 -1.50 11.91
C ALA A 164 12.13 -1.63 12.94
N ASN A 165 12.23 -2.79 13.61
CA ASN A 165 13.23 -3.08 14.63
C ASN A 165 13.37 -1.92 15.64
N VAL A 166 12.25 -1.63 16.30
CA VAL A 166 12.07 -0.57 17.30
C VAL A 166 11.47 -1.16 18.56
N ASP A 167 11.80 -0.62 19.73
CA ASP A 167 11.14 -1.00 20.97
C ASP A 167 9.68 -0.50 20.96
N MET A 168 8.71 -1.39 21.16
CA MET A 168 7.29 -1.06 21.08
C MET A 168 6.87 -0.04 22.15
N ARG A 169 7.60 0.07 23.26
CA ARG A 169 7.35 1.08 24.30
C ARG A 169 7.49 2.50 23.78
N LEU A 170 8.38 2.73 22.82
CA LEU A 170 8.50 4.04 22.16
C LEU A 170 7.24 4.36 21.33
N ILE A 171 6.68 3.36 20.64
CA ILE A 171 5.44 3.54 19.86
C ILE A 171 4.27 3.83 20.80
N GLU A 172 4.17 3.06 21.89
CA GLU A 172 3.14 3.26 22.91
C GLU A 172 3.25 4.64 23.56
N ALA A 173 4.46 5.12 23.83
CA ALA A 173 4.69 6.48 24.31
C ALA A 173 4.17 7.54 23.33
N LEU A 174 4.42 7.39 22.01
CA LEU A 174 3.88 8.29 20.99
C LEU A 174 2.34 8.23 20.89
N GLN A 175 1.74 7.06 21.09
CA GLN A 175 0.29 6.90 21.14
C GLN A 175 -0.30 7.63 22.35
N LYS A 176 0.31 7.46 23.54
CA LYS A 176 -0.10 8.11 24.79
C LYS A 176 0.06 9.63 24.75
N LEU A 177 1.15 10.14 24.14
CA LEU A 177 1.31 11.57 23.86
C LEU A 177 0.13 12.09 23.03
N ARG A 178 -0.22 11.37 21.97
CA ARG A 178 -1.30 11.77 21.07
C ARG A 178 -2.68 11.67 21.72
N ALA A 179 -2.91 10.68 22.57
CA ALA A 179 -4.14 10.54 23.35
C ALA A 179 -4.28 11.61 24.45
N GLY A 180 -3.19 12.33 24.77
CA GLY A 180 -3.15 13.30 25.87
C GLY A 180 -2.99 12.65 27.26
N GLU A 181 -2.75 11.34 27.31
CA GLU A 181 -2.46 10.61 28.55
C GLU A 181 -1.05 10.90 29.08
N MET A 182 -0.11 11.18 28.16
CA MET A 182 1.24 11.62 28.46
C MET A 182 1.44 13.04 27.92
N ALA A 183 2.11 13.91 28.68
CA ALA A 183 2.42 15.27 28.25
C ALA A 183 3.76 15.74 28.81
N TYR A 184 4.51 16.49 28.00
CA TYR A 184 5.74 17.12 28.48
C TYR A 184 5.46 18.11 29.62
N GLY A 185 6.34 18.10 30.62
CA GLY A 185 6.23 18.94 31.81
C GLY A 185 5.26 18.44 32.88
N ARG A 186 4.58 17.30 32.64
CA ARG A 186 3.73 16.64 33.65
C ARG A 186 4.37 15.34 34.14
N SER A 187 4.36 15.12 35.44
CA SER A 187 4.74 13.83 36.02
C SER A 187 3.63 12.80 35.77
N GLY A 188 4.00 11.62 35.26
CA GLY A 188 3.07 10.53 34.97
C GLY A 188 3.50 9.70 33.77
N GLN A 189 3.23 8.39 33.82
CA GLN A 189 3.58 7.42 32.77
C GLN A 189 5.08 7.30 32.43
N ALA A 190 5.96 7.79 33.31
CA ALA A 190 7.42 7.71 33.15
C ALA A 190 7.92 6.26 33.12
N GLU A 191 7.28 5.36 33.88
CA GLU A 191 7.64 3.94 33.97
C GLU A 191 7.78 3.26 32.60
N LEU A 192 6.95 3.64 31.62
CA LEU A 192 6.98 3.07 30.28
C LEU A 192 8.32 3.29 29.57
N LEU A 193 8.80 4.54 29.57
CA LEU A 193 10.07 4.90 28.95
C LEU A 193 11.27 4.63 29.88
N GLN A 194 11.09 4.69 31.20
CA GLN A 194 12.11 4.30 32.18
C GLN A 194 12.49 2.83 32.05
N GLY A 195 11.51 1.92 31.87
CA GLY A 195 11.83 0.53 31.56
C GLY A 195 12.63 0.37 30.25
N MET A 196 12.46 1.30 29.29
CA MET A 196 13.29 1.35 28.09
C MET A 196 14.71 1.79 28.45
N CYS A 197 14.86 2.84 29.26
CA CYS A 197 16.16 3.28 29.78
C CYS A 197 16.91 2.16 30.52
N GLU A 198 16.23 1.39 31.38
CA GLU A 198 16.83 0.25 32.09
C GLU A 198 17.37 -0.81 31.14
N LYS A 199 16.56 -1.23 30.15
CA LYS A 199 16.97 -2.25 29.17
C LYS A 199 18.19 -1.84 28.35
N TYR A 200 18.24 -0.57 27.95
CA TYR A 200 19.32 -0.05 27.10
C TYR A 200 20.45 0.62 27.90
N LYS A 201 20.37 0.62 29.23
CA LYS A 201 21.33 1.24 30.17
C LYS A 201 21.51 2.76 29.92
N TRP A 202 20.42 3.46 29.66
CA TRP A 202 20.39 4.93 29.55
C TRP A 202 20.01 5.59 30.88
N PRO A 203 20.26 6.90 31.04
CA PRO A 203 19.79 7.65 32.20
C PRO A 203 18.28 7.52 32.37
N VAL A 204 17.84 7.11 33.56
CA VAL A 204 16.41 6.92 33.90
C VAL A 204 15.61 8.21 33.71
N GLU A 205 16.24 9.36 33.93
CA GLU A 205 15.64 10.69 33.74
C GLU A 205 15.18 10.96 32.30
N TRP A 206 15.77 10.29 31.31
CA TRP A 206 15.33 10.41 29.92
C TRP A 206 13.95 9.82 29.67
N GLY A 207 13.52 8.89 30.53
CA GLY A 207 12.20 8.30 30.48
C GLY A 207 11.11 9.14 31.14
N ASP A 208 11.48 10.20 31.87
CA ASP A 208 10.52 11.06 32.58
C ASP A 208 10.09 12.24 31.68
N PRO A 209 8.81 12.33 31.27
CA PRO A 209 8.30 13.41 30.43
C PRO A 209 8.37 14.80 31.09
N SER A 210 8.51 14.87 32.42
CA SER A 210 8.67 16.13 33.15
C SER A 210 10.10 16.67 33.08
N LYS A 211 11.10 15.78 32.98
CA LYS A 211 12.53 16.13 32.93
C LYS A 211 13.07 16.20 31.52
N SER A 212 12.70 15.25 30.65
CA SER A 212 13.25 15.12 29.30
C SER A 212 12.28 15.60 28.23
N ILE A 213 12.52 16.81 27.72
CA ILE A 213 11.65 17.49 26.76
C ILE A 213 12.49 17.98 25.57
N PRO A 214 12.34 17.44 24.34
CA PRO A 214 11.51 16.29 23.94
C PRO A 214 12.21 14.95 24.25
N ILE A 215 11.59 13.82 23.87
CA ILE A 215 12.23 12.49 23.98
C ILE A 215 13.61 12.51 23.27
N PRO A 216 14.72 12.16 23.94
CA PRO A 216 16.05 12.23 23.35
C PRO A 216 16.18 11.47 22.03
N CYS A 217 16.94 12.02 21.07
CA CYS A 217 17.18 11.37 19.79
C CYS A 217 17.85 10.01 19.94
N GLU A 218 18.76 9.86 20.91
CA GLU A 218 19.43 8.58 21.16
C GLU A 218 18.47 7.46 21.54
N MET A 219 17.42 7.77 22.32
CA MET A 219 16.33 6.83 22.60
C MET A 219 15.59 6.46 21.32
N VAL A 220 15.27 7.44 20.46
CA VAL A 220 14.61 7.19 19.17
C VAL A 220 15.51 6.41 18.20
N HIS A 221 16.82 6.57 18.31
CA HIS A 221 17.83 5.87 17.52
C HIS A 221 18.16 4.47 18.06
N MET A 222 17.52 4.03 19.15
CA MET A 222 17.82 2.75 19.82
C MET A 222 19.30 2.62 20.18
N GLY A 223 19.93 3.71 20.66
CA GLY A 223 21.30 3.70 21.16
C GLY A 223 22.39 3.79 20.10
N CYS A 224 22.04 4.20 18.88
CA CYS A 224 23.02 4.46 17.80
C CYS A 224 23.65 5.87 17.90
N GLY A 225 23.66 6.48 19.09
CA GLY A 225 24.14 7.84 19.34
C GLY A 225 23.16 8.95 18.96
N PRO A 226 23.55 10.23 19.19
CA PRO A 226 22.65 11.39 19.04
C PRO A 226 22.48 11.88 17.59
N SER A 227 23.41 11.57 16.67
CA SER A 227 23.33 12.04 15.28
C SER A 227 22.24 11.33 14.48
N CYS A 228 21.34 12.12 13.90
CA CYS A 228 20.24 11.63 13.07
C CYS A 228 20.73 11.09 11.73
N GLU A 229 21.80 11.67 11.20
CA GLU A 229 22.42 11.36 9.92
C GLU A 229 23.17 10.02 10.00
N LEU A 230 23.96 9.82 11.05
CA LEU A 230 24.63 8.53 11.31
C LEU A 230 23.62 7.43 11.58
N HIS A 231 22.55 7.71 12.34
CA HIS A 231 21.47 6.75 12.55
C HIS A 231 20.80 6.37 11.22
N ALA A 232 20.56 7.33 10.31
CA ALA A 232 19.98 7.04 8.99
C ALA A 232 20.87 6.11 8.16
N ILE A 233 22.18 6.36 8.10
CA ILE A 233 23.14 5.49 7.38
C ILE A 233 23.20 4.10 8.01
N SER A 234 23.32 4.02 9.34
CA SER A 234 23.33 2.75 10.08
C SER A 234 22.04 1.95 9.84
N ARG A 235 20.88 2.61 9.88
CA ARG A 235 19.58 1.98 9.61
C ARG A 235 19.45 1.51 8.17
N PHE A 236 19.93 2.29 7.20
CA PHE A 236 19.93 1.87 5.80
C PHE A 236 20.69 0.55 5.65
N TYR A 237 21.93 0.49 6.14
CA TYR A 237 22.76 -0.71 6.03
C TYR A 237 22.16 -1.93 6.73
N ARG A 238 21.69 -1.77 7.99
CA ARG A 238 21.06 -2.86 8.75
C ARG A 238 19.78 -3.37 8.06
N SER A 239 18.95 -2.47 7.57
CA SER A 239 17.69 -2.80 6.90
C SER A 239 17.94 -3.43 5.52
N TRP A 240 18.94 -2.94 4.79
CA TRP A 240 19.37 -3.54 3.53
C TRP A 240 19.88 -4.97 3.73
N LYS A 241 20.73 -5.22 4.74
CA LYS A 241 21.22 -6.56 5.09
C LYS A 241 20.06 -7.50 5.46
N TRP A 242 19.14 -7.04 6.31
CA TRP A 242 17.96 -7.82 6.68
C TRP A 242 17.06 -8.13 5.47
N SER A 243 16.82 -7.14 4.62
CA SER A 243 16.03 -7.33 3.40
C SER A 243 16.73 -8.24 2.38
N MET A 244 18.06 -8.22 2.33
CA MET A 244 18.86 -9.14 1.53
C MET A 244 18.69 -10.58 1.96
N ALA A 245 18.72 -10.85 3.27
CA ALA A 245 18.50 -12.18 3.80
C ALA A 245 17.13 -12.77 3.39
N MET A 246 16.10 -11.93 3.22
CA MET A 246 14.78 -12.38 2.76
C MET A 246 14.64 -12.51 1.24
N TYR A 247 15.17 -11.56 0.46
CA TYR A 247 14.97 -11.54 -1.00
C TYR A 247 15.96 -12.40 -1.77
N LEU A 248 17.17 -12.61 -1.24
CA LEU A 248 18.20 -13.36 -1.92
C LEU A 248 17.80 -14.83 -2.15
N PRO A 249 17.26 -15.59 -1.16
CA PRO A 249 16.88 -16.98 -1.39
C PRO A 249 15.83 -17.15 -2.50
N LEU A 250 14.79 -16.32 -2.50
CA LEU A 250 13.75 -16.35 -3.52
C LEU A 250 14.31 -16.01 -4.91
N SER A 251 15.18 -15.00 -4.96
CA SER A 251 15.79 -14.55 -6.20
C SER A 251 16.74 -15.61 -6.78
N MET A 252 17.47 -16.31 -5.92
CA MET A 252 18.35 -17.42 -6.30
C MET A 252 17.56 -18.65 -6.74
N ALA A 253 16.42 -18.97 -6.11
CA ALA A 253 15.56 -20.08 -6.54
C ALA A 253 15.05 -19.89 -7.98
N LEU A 254 14.82 -18.64 -8.42
CA LEU A 254 14.43 -18.36 -9.80
C LEU A 254 15.55 -18.65 -10.82
N LEU A 255 16.82 -18.69 -10.41
CA LEU A 255 17.92 -19.10 -11.29
C LEU A 255 17.86 -20.60 -11.63
N LEU A 256 17.24 -21.43 -10.79
CA LEU A 256 17.09 -22.87 -11.04
C LEU A 256 16.19 -23.17 -12.25
N ARG A 257 15.42 -22.18 -12.72
CA ARG A 257 14.54 -22.31 -13.90
C ARG A 257 15.24 -22.01 -15.22
N GLY A 258 16.53 -21.68 -15.23
CA GLY A 258 17.25 -21.29 -16.45
C GLY A 258 18.75 -21.57 -16.40
N PRO A 259 19.48 -21.22 -17.47
CA PRO A 259 20.92 -21.48 -17.54
C PRO A 259 21.68 -20.60 -16.54
N ILE A 260 22.49 -21.25 -15.69
CA ILE A 260 23.32 -20.59 -14.69
C ILE A 260 24.57 -20.03 -15.38
N ASN A 261 24.58 -18.72 -15.62
CA ASN A 261 25.71 -17.99 -16.20
C ASN A 261 26.07 -16.81 -15.28
N LYS A 262 27.35 -16.43 -15.18
CA LYS A 262 27.84 -15.24 -14.44
C LYS A 262 26.99 -14.00 -14.71
N LYS A 263 26.60 -13.76 -15.96
CA LYS A 263 25.73 -12.62 -16.33
C LYS A 263 24.32 -12.71 -15.71
N ASN A 264 23.74 -13.90 -15.67
CA ASN A 264 22.41 -14.14 -15.08
C ASN A 264 22.46 -14.04 -13.56
N VAL A 265 23.50 -14.60 -12.93
CA VAL A 265 23.74 -14.48 -11.49
C VAL A 265 23.90 -13.02 -11.09
N LEU A 266 24.76 -12.25 -11.77
CA LEU A 266 24.96 -10.84 -11.48
C LEU A 266 23.66 -10.03 -11.64
N ARG A 267 22.88 -10.30 -12.70
CA ARG A 267 21.57 -9.65 -12.91
C ARG A 267 20.61 -9.92 -11.76
N VAL A 268 20.54 -11.16 -11.28
CA VAL A 268 19.67 -11.55 -10.16
C VAL A 268 20.15 -10.91 -8.86
N LEU A 269 21.46 -10.91 -8.58
CA LEU A 269 22.04 -10.24 -7.42
C LEU A 269 21.77 -8.74 -7.43
N LEU A 270 21.96 -8.06 -8.57
CA LEU A 270 21.65 -6.63 -8.71
C LEU A 270 20.15 -6.35 -8.54
N SER A 271 19.29 -7.19 -9.11
CA SER A 271 17.83 -7.06 -8.97
C SER A 271 17.38 -7.25 -7.52
N ALA A 272 17.93 -8.25 -6.83
CA ALA A 272 17.70 -8.48 -5.42
C ALA A 272 18.22 -7.27 -4.62
N SER A 273 19.47 -6.87 -4.83
CA SER A 273 20.13 -5.74 -4.13
C SER A 273 19.31 -4.46 -4.24
N ARG A 274 18.82 -4.14 -5.44
CA ARG A 274 17.93 -3.01 -5.70
C ARG A 274 16.60 -3.11 -4.93
N SER A 275 16.04 -4.31 -4.83
CA SER A 275 14.84 -4.57 -4.02
C SER A 275 15.08 -4.37 -2.53
N ALA A 276 16.24 -4.79 -2.03
CA ALA A 276 16.63 -4.54 -0.64
C ALA A 276 16.96 -3.06 -0.40
N ALA A 277 17.56 -2.38 -1.38
CA ALA A 277 17.82 -0.95 -1.30
C ALA A 277 16.50 -0.18 -1.24
N PHE A 278 15.49 -0.57 -2.02
CA PHE A 278 14.13 -0.02 -1.90
C PHE A 278 13.59 -0.12 -0.46
N LEU A 279 13.66 -1.29 0.18
CA LEU A 279 13.12 -1.47 1.53
C LEU A 279 14.00 -0.79 2.59
N GLY A 280 15.32 -0.83 2.43
CA GLY A 280 16.27 -0.11 3.29
C GLY A 280 16.06 1.40 3.23
N THR A 281 15.90 1.96 2.03
CA THR A 281 15.56 3.37 1.82
C THR A 281 14.18 3.70 2.40
N TYR A 282 13.19 2.81 2.28
CA TYR A 282 11.86 3.01 2.88
C TYR A 282 11.96 3.24 4.40
N ILE A 283 12.63 2.33 5.10
CA ILE A 283 12.82 2.40 6.55
C ILE A 283 13.64 3.63 6.92
N THR A 284 14.73 3.89 6.18
CA THR A 284 15.61 5.04 6.41
C THR A 284 14.87 6.37 6.26
N LEU A 285 14.10 6.54 5.19
CA LEU A 285 13.30 7.75 4.96
C LEU A 285 12.22 7.93 6.03
N PHE A 286 11.64 6.84 6.54
CA PHE A 286 10.71 6.92 7.66
C PHE A 286 11.38 7.49 8.91
N TYR A 287 12.45 6.86 9.39
CA TYR A 287 13.17 7.29 10.60
C TYR A 287 13.79 8.68 10.44
N TYR A 288 14.46 8.91 9.32
CA TYR A 288 15.05 10.21 9.03
C TYR A 288 13.98 11.29 8.92
N GLY A 289 12.82 10.99 8.33
CA GLY A 289 11.69 11.92 8.28
C GLY A 289 11.12 12.28 9.64
N VAL A 290 11.02 11.31 10.56
CA VAL A 290 10.67 11.55 11.96
C VAL A 290 11.70 12.47 12.59
N CYS A 291 12.99 12.16 12.50
CA CYS A 291 14.05 12.99 13.10
C CYS A 291 14.11 14.39 12.47
N LEU A 292 13.95 14.51 11.15
CA LEU A 292 13.97 15.77 10.41
C LEU A 292 12.89 16.73 10.93
N ALA A 293 11.68 16.23 11.18
CA ALA A 293 10.61 17.01 11.78
C ALA A 293 10.90 17.34 13.25
N ARG A 294 11.56 16.46 14.02
CA ARG A 294 11.83 16.66 15.44
C ARG A 294 12.96 17.65 15.73
N THR A 295 14.04 17.59 14.96
CA THR A 295 15.30 18.27 15.32
C THR A 295 15.65 19.43 14.40
N ARG A 296 15.29 19.37 13.11
CA ARG A 296 15.67 20.38 12.12
C ARG A 296 14.47 21.25 11.76
N ILE A 297 13.52 20.71 11.01
CA ILE A 297 12.47 21.51 10.38
C ILE A 297 11.40 21.96 11.38
N GLY A 298 10.91 21.05 12.23
CA GLY A 298 9.80 21.38 13.15
C GLY A 298 10.12 22.50 14.14
N PRO A 299 11.27 22.49 14.84
CA PRO A 299 11.63 23.57 15.76
C PRO A 299 11.76 24.95 15.10
N HIS A 300 12.12 25.00 13.81
CA HIS A 300 12.20 26.25 13.04
C HIS A 300 10.83 26.73 12.54
N LEU A 301 9.87 25.83 12.29
CA LEU A 301 8.54 26.19 11.76
C LEU A 301 7.47 26.38 12.84
N ILE A 302 7.51 25.61 13.93
CA ILE A 302 6.46 25.55 14.96
C ILE A 302 6.90 26.27 16.24
N GLY A 303 8.21 26.38 16.46
CA GLY A 303 8.79 26.96 17.66
C GLY A 303 9.57 25.93 18.49
N LYS A 304 10.31 26.43 19.48
CA LYS A 304 11.18 25.63 20.36
C LYS A 304 10.57 25.37 21.73
N ASP A 305 9.38 25.92 22.00
CA ASP A 305 8.70 25.84 23.28
C ASP A 305 8.21 24.42 23.58
N MET A 306 7.92 24.15 24.84
CA MET A 306 7.38 22.85 25.28
C MET A 306 6.12 22.46 24.52
N ALA A 307 5.19 23.40 24.32
CA ALA A 307 3.96 23.17 23.57
C ALA A 307 4.24 22.82 22.09
N ALA A 308 5.24 23.46 21.47
CA ALA A 308 5.66 23.15 20.10
C ALA A 308 6.27 21.74 20.00
N ARG A 309 7.14 21.36 20.95
CA ARG A 309 7.74 20.02 21.04
C ARG A 309 6.67 18.94 21.24
N GLN A 310 5.69 19.17 22.11
CA GLN A 310 4.53 18.30 22.27
C GLN A 310 3.79 18.13 20.94
N LYS A 311 3.48 19.23 20.24
CA LYS A 311 2.78 19.18 18.94
C LYS A 311 3.58 18.41 17.88
N ILE A 312 4.91 18.47 17.93
CA ILE A 312 5.77 17.71 17.02
C ILE A 312 5.69 16.20 17.30
N ASP A 313 5.89 15.80 18.56
CA ASP A 313 5.95 14.38 18.95
C ASP A 313 4.58 13.69 19.04
N THR A 314 3.50 14.45 19.22
CA THR A 314 2.12 13.92 19.16
C THR A 314 1.70 13.44 17.77
N GLY A 315 2.38 13.86 16.69
CA GLY A 315 2.18 13.22 15.40
C GLY A 315 2.68 13.94 14.16
N ILE A 316 3.17 15.19 14.24
CA ILE A 316 3.78 15.83 13.06
C ILE A 316 5.03 15.06 12.63
N CYS A 317 5.85 14.61 13.59
CA CYS A 317 7.05 13.84 13.27
C CYS A 317 6.72 12.52 12.57
N VAL A 318 5.75 11.78 13.08
CA VAL A 318 5.29 10.53 12.48
C VAL A 318 4.69 10.78 11.10
N ARG A 319 3.90 11.84 10.93
CA ARG A 319 3.30 12.20 9.64
C ARG A 319 4.37 12.50 8.59
N THR A 320 5.41 13.24 8.95
CA THR A 320 6.54 13.52 8.06
C THR A 320 7.26 12.24 7.65
N GLY A 321 7.53 11.33 8.59
CA GLY A 321 8.07 10.01 8.29
C GLY A 321 7.19 9.19 7.34
N CYS A 322 5.87 9.17 7.58
CA CYS A 322 4.88 8.50 6.74
C CYS A 322 4.84 9.05 5.31
N CYS A 323 4.93 10.36 5.14
CA CYS A 323 4.93 11.01 3.82
C CYS A 323 6.24 10.78 3.06
N LEU A 324 7.38 10.69 3.76
CA LEU A 324 8.68 10.53 3.13
C LEU A 324 9.00 9.08 2.75
N CYS A 325 8.62 8.10 3.57
CA CYS A 325 9.05 6.71 3.40
C CYS A 325 8.65 6.11 2.04
N GLY A 326 7.47 6.44 1.54
CA GLY A 326 6.96 5.92 0.28
C GLY A 326 7.76 6.33 -0.96
N TRP A 327 8.53 7.43 -0.90
CA TRP A 327 9.34 7.87 -2.04
C TRP A 327 10.47 6.91 -2.39
N SER A 328 10.79 5.96 -1.51
CA SER A 328 11.73 4.88 -1.79
C SER A 328 11.36 4.07 -3.03
N VAL A 329 10.09 4.06 -3.45
CA VAL A 329 9.60 3.40 -4.67
C VAL A 329 10.35 3.86 -5.94
N LEU A 330 10.94 5.05 -5.92
CA LEU A 330 11.76 5.55 -7.02
C LEU A 330 13.05 4.74 -7.23
N VAL A 331 13.55 4.04 -6.21
CA VAL A 331 14.66 3.08 -6.32
C VAL A 331 14.29 1.89 -7.21
N GLU A 332 13.01 1.52 -7.24
CA GLU A 332 12.52 0.41 -8.07
C GLU A 332 12.28 0.78 -9.54
N SER A 333 12.00 -0.23 -10.37
CA SER A 333 11.84 -0.08 -11.82
C SER A 333 10.40 0.25 -12.12
N ALA A 334 10.13 1.01 -13.18
CA ALA A 334 8.78 1.48 -13.50
C ALA A 334 7.71 0.36 -13.49
N SER A 335 8.05 -0.83 -14.03
CA SER A 335 7.15 -1.99 -14.00
C SER A 335 6.82 -2.44 -12.57
N ARG A 336 7.84 -2.59 -11.72
CA ARG A 336 7.68 -3.03 -10.32
C ARG A 336 7.03 -1.96 -9.45
N ARG A 337 7.28 -0.66 -9.70
CA ARG A 337 6.61 0.45 -9.00
C ARG A 337 5.09 0.36 -9.11
N LYS A 338 4.59 0.14 -10.32
CA LYS A 338 3.17 -0.07 -10.60
C LYS A 338 2.64 -1.27 -9.82
N ASP A 339 3.31 -2.43 -9.90
CA ASP A 339 2.87 -3.64 -9.19
C ASP A 339 2.84 -3.45 -7.67
N MET A 340 3.83 -2.73 -7.12
CA MET A 340 3.92 -2.42 -5.70
C MET A 340 2.82 -1.44 -5.26
N ALA A 341 2.59 -0.35 -6.01
CA ALA A 341 1.51 0.60 -5.73
C ALA A 341 0.16 -0.12 -5.66
N LEU A 342 -0.08 -0.96 -6.66
CA LEU A 342 -1.27 -1.77 -6.78
C LEU A 342 -1.37 -2.87 -5.71
N PHE A 343 -0.27 -3.42 -5.21
CA PHE A 343 -0.27 -4.40 -4.13
C PHE A 343 -0.55 -3.77 -2.76
N VAL A 344 -0.12 -2.53 -2.55
CA VAL A 344 -0.20 -1.84 -1.25
C VAL A 344 -1.51 -1.04 -1.12
N ALA A 345 -2.02 -0.45 -2.20
CA ALA A 345 -3.27 0.31 -2.21
C ALA A 345 -4.48 -0.36 -1.54
N PRO A 346 -4.82 -1.64 -1.78
CA PRO A 346 -5.96 -2.27 -1.12
C PRO A 346 -5.78 -2.39 0.40
N ARG A 347 -4.54 -2.61 0.86
CA ARG A 347 -4.23 -2.62 2.31
C ARG A 347 -4.37 -1.24 2.93
N ALA A 348 -4.00 -0.20 2.20
CA ALA A 348 -4.20 1.18 2.65
C ALA A 348 -5.69 1.54 2.73
N MET A 349 -6.50 1.15 1.76
CA MET A 349 -7.96 1.34 1.86
C MET A 349 -8.56 0.57 3.05
N ALA A 350 -8.02 -0.60 3.36
CA ALA A 350 -8.47 -1.40 4.50
C ALA A 350 -8.26 -0.68 5.84
N THR A 351 -7.33 0.27 5.93
CA THR A 351 -7.13 1.04 7.16
C THR A 351 -8.19 2.10 7.40
N LEU A 352 -8.86 2.55 6.34
CA LEU A 352 -9.92 3.56 6.40
C LEU A 352 -11.25 2.96 6.88
N LEU A 353 -11.43 1.65 6.67
CA LEU A 353 -12.66 0.93 7.02
C LEU A 353 -12.49 0.12 8.31
N PRO A 354 -13.57 -0.14 9.06
CA PRO A 354 -13.51 -1.05 10.20
C PRO A 354 -13.34 -2.49 9.69
N ARG A 355 -12.40 -3.24 10.30
CA ARG A 355 -12.14 -4.65 9.92
C ARG A 355 -13.30 -5.58 10.27
N ARG A 356 -14.06 -5.25 11.31
CA ARG A 356 -15.27 -5.96 11.76
C ARG A 356 -16.44 -4.98 11.73
N TYR A 357 -17.56 -5.40 11.15
CA TYR A 357 -18.80 -4.62 11.15
C TYR A 357 -20.01 -5.55 11.24
N GLY A 358 -21.19 -4.96 11.49
CA GLY A 358 -22.44 -5.71 11.63
C GLY A 358 -22.84 -6.45 10.35
N MET A 359 -23.47 -7.61 10.53
CA MET A 359 -23.94 -8.46 9.42
C MET A 359 -24.97 -7.75 8.52
N ASP A 360 -25.69 -6.77 9.07
CA ASP A 360 -26.65 -5.91 8.37
C ASP A 360 -26.04 -5.16 7.16
N LYS A 361 -24.73 -4.90 7.19
CA LYS A 361 -24.03 -4.15 6.13
C LYS A 361 -23.29 -5.05 5.14
N GLN A 362 -23.36 -6.37 5.31
CA GLN A 362 -22.60 -7.31 4.48
C GLN A 362 -22.97 -7.23 2.98
N TRP A 363 -24.24 -6.94 2.67
CA TRP A 363 -24.69 -6.78 1.28
C TRP A 363 -23.96 -5.65 0.53
N ARG A 364 -23.50 -4.60 1.24
CA ARG A 364 -22.75 -3.50 0.64
C ARG A 364 -21.40 -3.97 0.12
N GLU A 365 -20.74 -4.85 0.88
CA GLU A 365 -19.50 -5.47 0.49
C GLU A 365 -19.70 -6.35 -0.76
N THR A 366 -20.76 -7.17 -0.76
CA THR A 366 -21.10 -8.06 -1.87
C THR A 366 -21.39 -7.29 -3.15
N LEU A 367 -22.16 -6.20 -3.05
CA LEU A 367 -22.44 -5.31 -4.17
C LEU A 367 -21.17 -4.69 -4.75
N VAL A 368 -20.32 -4.12 -3.89
CA VAL A 368 -19.06 -3.48 -4.31
C VAL A 368 -18.13 -4.48 -4.98
N PHE A 369 -17.99 -5.69 -4.42
CA PHE A 369 -17.18 -6.75 -5.01
C PHE A 369 -17.72 -7.19 -6.38
N ALA A 370 -19.03 -7.45 -6.48
CA ALA A 370 -19.66 -7.92 -7.72
C ALA A 370 -19.53 -6.87 -8.84
N ALA A 371 -19.82 -5.60 -8.54
CA ALA A 371 -19.66 -4.49 -9.49
C ALA A 371 -18.20 -4.32 -9.93
N SER A 372 -17.26 -4.36 -8.98
CA SER A 372 -15.83 -4.20 -9.27
C SER A 372 -15.27 -5.35 -10.11
N THR A 373 -15.68 -6.57 -9.79
CA THR A 373 -15.28 -7.77 -10.55
C THR A 373 -15.82 -7.72 -11.98
N ALA A 374 -17.09 -7.35 -12.15
CA ALA A 374 -17.69 -7.19 -13.47
C ALA A 374 -16.92 -6.17 -14.33
N VAL A 375 -16.56 -5.01 -13.78
CA VAL A 375 -15.73 -4.00 -14.48
C VAL A 375 -14.39 -4.58 -14.92
N VAL A 376 -13.67 -5.28 -14.03
CA VAL A 376 -12.35 -5.83 -14.34
C VAL A 376 -12.44 -6.88 -15.44
N PHE A 377 -13.38 -7.82 -15.35
CA PHE A 377 -13.52 -8.90 -16.32
C PHE A 377 -14.03 -8.43 -17.68
N THR A 378 -14.98 -7.48 -17.72
CA THR A 378 -15.40 -6.84 -18.98
C THR A 378 -14.22 -6.15 -19.65
N CYS A 379 -13.40 -5.42 -18.89
CA CYS A 379 -12.21 -4.76 -19.44
C CYS A 379 -11.17 -5.75 -19.97
N ILE A 380 -10.98 -6.91 -19.33
CA ILE A 380 -10.00 -7.89 -19.79
C ILE A 380 -10.38 -8.48 -21.14
N HIS A 381 -11.67 -8.79 -21.33
CA HIS A 381 -12.17 -9.34 -22.58
C HIS A 381 -12.09 -8.32 -23.73
N GLU A 382 -12.36 -7.04 -23.46
CA GLU A 382 -12.27 -5.99 -24.49
C GLU A 382 -10.84 -5.53 -24.77
N ASN A 383 -10.06 -5.29 -23.71
CA ASN A 383 -8.73 -4.72 -23.78
C ASN A 383 -7.86 -5.24 -22.65
N GLN A 384 -7.35 -6.46 -22.81
CA GLN A 384 -6.47 -7.12 -21.85
C GLN A 384 -5.26 -6.25 -21.44
N ALA A 385 -4.70 -5.48 -22.37
CA ALA A 385 -3.54 -4.62 -22.11
C ALA A 385 -3.84 -3.49 -21.09
N ARG A 386 -5.13 -3.17 -20.87
CA ARG A 386 -5.54 -2.14 -19.91
C ARG A 386 -5.40 -2.61 -18.47
N VAL A 387 -5.57 -3.90 -18.18
CA VAL A 387 -5.39 -4.43 -16.82
C VAL A 387 -3.91 -4.52 -16.49
N ARG A 388 -3.49 -3.65 -15.57
CA ARG A 388 -2.09 -3.43 -15.27
C ARG A 388 -1.56 -4.49 -14.29
N GLY A 389 -0.39 -5.00 -14.60
CA GLY A 389 0.49 -5.69 -13.64
C GLY A 389 0.39 -7.19 -13.72
N VAL A 390 0.87 -7.87 -12.68
CA VAL A 390 0.85 -9.34 -12.62
C VAL A 390 -0.54 -9.91 -12.85
N LEU A 391 -1.59 -9.27 -12.30
CA LEU A 391 -2.97 -9.73 -12.46
C LEU A 391 -3.41 -9.77 -13.94
N GLY A 392 -3.08 -8.75 -14.73
CA GLY A 392 -3.42 -8.71 -16.16
C GLY A 392 -2.71 -9.80 -16.96
N GLY A 393 -1.46 -10.12 -16.58
CA GLY A 393 -0.72 -11.24 -17.16
C GLY A 393 -1.35 -12.59 -16.84
N VAL A 394 -1.71 -12.82 -15.58
CA VAL A 394 -2.33 -14.08 -15.13
C VAL A 394 -3.73 -14.27 -15.71
N LEU A 395 -4.61 -13.26 -15.60
CA LEU A 395 -5.96 -13.36 -16.14
C LEU A 395 -5.96 -13.49 -17.66
N GLY A 396 -5.03 -12.82 -18.33
CA GLY A 396 -4.83 -12.97 -19.78
C GLY A 396 -4.38 -14.36 -20.20
N MET A 397 -3.60 -15.05 -19.38
CA MET A 397 -3.22 -16.45 -19.62
C MET A 397 -4.41 -17.39 -19.41
N VAL A 398 -5.19 -17.17 -18.33
CA VAL A 398 -6.33 -18.01 -17.98
C VAL A 398 -7.48 -17.90 -18.99
N LEU A 399 -7.75 -16.71 -19.52
CA LEU A 399 -8.87 -16.47 -20.45
C LEU A 399 -8.52 -16.72 -21.92
N ARG A 400 -7.25 -17.01 -22.24
CA ARG A 400 -6.80 -17.41 -23.58
C ARG A 400 -6.84 -18.92 -23.81
N ASN A 401 -6.91 -19.68 -22.72
CA ASN A 401 -7.22 -21.10 -22.71
C ASN A 401 -8.73 -21.27 -22.54
#